data_AF-A0A1H2LA39-F1
#
_entry.id   AF-A0A1H2LA39-F1
#
_cell.length_a   1.000
_cell.length_b   1.000
_cell.length_c   1.000
_cell.angle_alpha   90.00
_cell.angle_beta   90.00
_cell.angle_gamma   90.00
#
_symmetry.space_group_name_H-M   'P 1'
#
loop_
_entity.id
_entity.type
_entity.pdbx_description
1 polymer ?
#
loop_
_entity_poly.entity_id
_entity_poly.type
_entity_poly.pdbx_seq_one_letter_code
_entity_poly.pdbx_strand_id
1 'polypeptide(L)'
;MRIYIPMIFSELLADHVSPRRVHAVTPALRASVPHEDDESYEYMVTLAAADDSLRLLSNYPDERRRRIVAVAEVPDGSLLPASKPDLPTEIDLDVQVLWKNVESFHIDAPGSEELVQRAIEGDEDAFLATGDIELLWFDISERNRLSHGGLD
;
A
#
# COMPACT_ATOMS: atom_id res chain seq x y z
N MET A 1 13.39 0.39 9.23
CA MET A 1 12.79 1.43 8.39
C MET A 1 11.42 0.95 7.98
N ARG A 2 10.40 1.75 8.31
CA ARG A 2 9.02 1.48 7.95
C ARG A 2 8.80 1.66 6.45
N ILE A 3 8.16 0.68 5.84
CA ILE A 3 7.76 0.69 4.43
C ILE A 3 6.29 0.35 4.28
N TYR A 4 5.69 0.88 3.22
CA TYR A 4 4.28 0.78 2.86
C TYR A 4 4.19 0.09 1.52
N ILE A 5 3.70 -1.14 1.54
CA ILE A 5 3.80 -2.08 0.42
C ILE A 5 2.43 -2.17 -0.26
N PRO A 6 2.28 -1.71 -1.52
CA PRO A 6 1.07 -1.95 -2.28
C PRO A 6 0.90 -3.44 -2.54
N MET A 7 -0.32 -3.96 -2.36
CA MET A 7 -0.62 -5.38 -2.59
C MET A 7 -2.07 -5.60 -3.06
N ILE A 8 -2.38 -6.86 -3.36
CA ILE A 8 -3.73 -7.40 -3.60
C ILE A 8 -4.05 -8.55 -2.63
N PHE A 9 -5.31 -8.93 -2.47
CA PHE A 9 -5.71 -9.91 -1.45
C PHE A 9 -5.12 -11.30 -1.68
N SER A 10 -4.97 -11.75 -2.92
CA SER A 10 -4.37 -13.07 -3.20
C SER A 10 -2.91 -13.17 -2.74
N GLU A 11 -2.18 -12.05 -2.66
CA GLU A 11 -0.80 -12.04 -2.16
C GLU A 11 -0.70 -12.36 -0.66
N LEU A 12 -1.77 -12.21 0.11
CA LEU A 12 -1.80 -12.58 1.53
C LEU A 12 -1.63 -14.09 1.76
N LEU A 13 -1.85 -14.91 0.72
CA LEU A 13 -1.64 -16.37 0.75
C LEU A 13 -0.20 -16.78 0.42
N ALA A 14 0.63 -15.86 -0.06
CA ALA A 14 2.02 -16.16 -0.41
C ALA A 14 2.87 -16.45 0.85
N ASP A 15 3.99 -17.16 0.66
CA ASP A 15 4.94 -17.43 1.76
C ASP A 15 5.66 -16.17 2.27
N HIS A 16 5.78 -15.16 1.40
CA HIS A 16 6.45 -13.89 1.67
C HIS A 16 5.98 -12.82 0.67
N VAL A 17 6.27 -11.56 0.96
CA VAL A 17 6.13 -10.46 0.00
C VAL A 17 7.39 -10.39 -0.85
N SER A 18 7.23 -10.41 -2.18
CA SER A 18 8.35 -10.36 -3.13
C SER A 18 8.93 -8.96 -3.28
N PRO A 19 10.22 -8.82 -3.70
CA PRO A 19 10.82 -7.53 -4.04
C PRO A 19 9.95 -6.72 -5.02
N ARG A 20 9.77 -5.42 -4.76
CA ARG A 20 8.98 -4.49 -5.59
C ARG A 20 9.25 -3.04 -5.24
N ARG A 21 8.64 -2.12 -5.99
CA ARG A 21 8.50 -0.73 -5.55
C ARG A 21 7.58 -0.66 -4.34
N VAL A 22 7.98 0.13 -3.34
CA VAL A 22 7.22 0.41 -2.12
C VAL A 22 7.33 1.89 -1.80
N HIS A 23 6.59 2.34 -0.79
CA HIS A 23 6.65 3.72 -0.31
C HIS A 23 7.25 3.80 1.08
N ALA A 24 7.94 4.90 1.37
CA ALA A 24 8.47 5.19 2.70
C ALA A 24 8.62 6.70 2.90
N VAL A 25 8.85 7.10 4.15
CA VAL A 25 9.19 8.50 4.47
C VAL A 25 10.64 8.77 4.08
N THR A 26 10.87 8.96 2.79
CA THR A 26 12.21 9.15 2.23
C THR A 26 12.77 10.54 2.55
N PRO A 27 14.10 10.75 2.46
CA PRO A 27 14.68 12.09 2.50
C PRO A 27 14.12 13.03 1.41
N ALA A 28 13.78 12.48 0.23
CA ALA A 28 13.20 13.27 -0.85
C ALA A 28 11.79 13.77 -0.50
N LEU A 29 10.97 12.93 0.16
CA LEU A 29 9.67 13.34 0.66
C LEU A 29 9.80 14.49 1.67
N ARG A 30 10.64 14.31 2.70
CA ARG A 30 10.87 15.34 3.75
C ARG A 30 11.40 16.65 3.18
N ALA A 31 12.16 16.60 2.09
CA ALA A 31 12.62 17.80 1.39
C ALA A 31 11.51 18.48 0.55
N SER A 32 10.60 17.69 -0.02
CA SER A 32 9.51 18.19 -0.87
C SER A 32 8.35 18.82 -0.10
N VAL A 33 8.07 18.31 1.11
CA VAL A 33 7.00 18.81 1.99
C VAL A 33 7.59 19.06 3.39
N PRO A 34 8.38 20.13 3.58
CA PRO A 34 9.06 20.36 4.85
C PRO A 34 8.06 20.77 5.94
N HIS A 35 8.45 20.56 7.20
CA HIS A 35 7.71 20.97 8.41
C HIS A 35 6.44 20.19 8.74
N GLU A 36 6.16 19.09 8.03
CA GLU A 36 5.16 18.11 8.46
C GLU A 36 5.66 17.30 9.66
N ASP A 37 4.72 16.81 10.47
CA ASP A 37 5.00 15.85 11.53
C ASP A 37 5.06 14.42 10.98
N ASP A 38 5.47 13.47 11.84
CA ASP A 38 5.62 12.08 11.41
C ASP A 38 4.28 11.44 11.03
N GLU A 39 3.16 11.80 11.66
CA GLU A 39 1.83 11.28 11.32
C GLU A 39 1.39 11.72 9.92
N SER A 40 1.58 13.00 9.57
CA SER A 40 1.36 13.54 8.22
C SER A 40 2.17 12.78 7.17
N TYR A 41 3.46 12.53 7.42
CA TYR A 41 4.29 11.79 6.47
C TYR A 41 3.81 10.34 6.31
N GLU A 42 3.48 9.67 7.41
CA GLU A 42 2.95 8.30 7.38
C GLU A 42 1.63 8.21 6.61
N TYR A 43 0.77 9.23 6.76
CA TYR A 43 -0.46 9.33 5.98
C TYR A 43 -0.19 9.47 4.47
N MET A 44 0.72 10.37 4.07
CA MET A 44 1.07 10.58 2.66
C MET A 44 1.62 9.31 1.98
N VAL A 45 2.51 8.57 2.66
CA VAL A 45 3.10 7.34 2.10
C VAL A 45 2.09 6.18 2.09
N THR A 46 1.16 6.16 3.05
CA THR A 46 0.05 5.19 3.06
C THR A 46 -0.88 5.42 1.87
N LEU A 47 -1.27 6.67 1.61
CA LEU A 47 -2.10 7.02 0.45
C LEU A 47 -1.40 6.72 -0.88
N ALA A 48 -0.11 7.06 -0.99
CA ALA A 48 0.66 6.73 -2.19
C ALA A 48 0.71 5.21 -2.46
N ALA A 49 0.90 4.40 -1.41
CA ALA A 49 0.85 2.94 -1.53
C ALA A 49 -0.57 2.43 -1.84
N ALA A 50 -1.62 3.11 -1.39
CA ALA A 50 -2.99 2.75 -1.75
C ALA A 50 -3.24 3.00 -3.25
N ASP A 51 -2.78 4.11 -3.80
CA ASP A 51 -2.86 4.40 -5.24
C ASP A 51 -2.14 3.33 -6.07
N ASP A 52 -0.96 2.89 -5.64
CA ASP A 52 -0.24 1.80 -6.31
C ASP A 52 -0.93 0.44 -6.14
N SER A 53 -1.62 0.18 -5.02
CA SER A 53 -2.49 -0.98 -4.86
C SER A 53 -3.66 -0.94 -5.86
N LEU A 54 -4.27 0.22 -6.09
CA LEU A 54 -5.31 0.41 -7.11
C LEU A 54 -4.78 0.12 -8.52
N ARG A 55 -3.60 0.66 -8.85
CA ARG A 55 -2.93 0.37 -10.14
C ARG A 55 -2.63 -1.11 -10.28
N LEU A 56 -2.19 -1.77 -9.21
CA LEU A 56 -1.96 -3.21 -9.20
C LEU A 56 -3.26 -3.99 -9.48
N LEU A 57 -4.36 -3.64 -8.80
CA LEU A 57 -5.69 -4.26 -8.97
C LEU A 57 -6.21 -4.20 -10.42
N SER A 58 -5.83 -3.19 -11.20
CA SER A 58 -6.24 -3.08 -12.61
C SER A 58 -5.80 -4.29 -13.47
N ASN A 59 -4.75 -5.01 -13.03
CA ASN A 59 -4.25 -6.20 -13.72
C ASN A 59 -4.94 -7.50 -13.27
N TYR A 60 -5.79 -7.46 -12.25
CA TYR A 60 -6.40 -8.65 -11.63
C TYR A 60 -7.92 -8.48 -11.56
N PRO A 61 -8.67 -8.93 -12.59
CA PRO A 61 -10.11 -8.70 -12.66
C PRO A 61 -10.92 -9.46 -11.61
N ASP A 62 -10.39 -10.58 -11.12
CA ASP A 62 -11.05 -11.45 -10.13
C ASP A 62 -10.74 -11.05 -8.68
N GLU A 63 -9.92 -10.02 -8.48
CA GLU A 63 -9.58 -9.50 -7.15
C GLU A 63 -10.71 -8.65 -6.55
N ARG A 64 -10.71 -8.57 -5.23
CA ARG A 64 -11.63 -7.67 -4.51
C ARG A 64 -11.29 -6.23 -4.86
N ARG A 65 -12.32 -5.41 -5.11
CA ARG A 65 -12.17 -3.98 -5.43
C ARG A 65 -11.98 -3.14 -4.17
N ARG A 66 -10.97 -3.49 -3.39
CA ARG A 66 -10.51 -2.76 -2.20
C ARG A 66 -8.99 -2.73 -2.22
N ARG A 67 -8.42 -1.54 -2.09
CA ARG A 67 -6.98 -1.32 -1.96
C ARG A 67 -6.49 -1.94 -0.65
N ILE A 68 -5.28 -2.47 -0.68
CA ILE A 68 -4.58 -3.00 0.49
C ILE A 68 -3.13 -2.55 0.50
N VAL A 69 -2.70 -2.05 1.64
CA VAL A 69 -1.32 -1.66 1.94
C VAL A 69 -0.84 -2.45 3.15
N ALA A 70 0.27 -3.18 3.02
CA ALA A 70 0.95 -3.74 4.19
C ALA A 70 1.98 -2.75 4.73
N VAL A 71 2.07 -2.62 6.05
CA VAL A 71 3.12 -1.86 6.73
C VAL A 71 4.12 -2.84 7.31
N ALA A 72 5.41 -2.66 6.99
CA ALA A 72 6.47 -3.55 7.43
C ALA A 72 7.71 -2.79 7.89
N GLU A 73 8.50 -3.44 8.74
CA GLU A 73 9.82 -2.97 9.14
C GLU A 73 10.91 -3.78 8.46
N VAL A 74 11.83 -3.08 7.78
CA VAL A 74 12.98 -3.70 7.12
C VAL A 74 14.29 -3.01 7.52
N PRO A 75 15.44 -3.71 7.49
CA PRO A 75 16.74 -3.06 7.63
C PRO A 75 16.99 -2.06 6.49
N ASP A 76 17.69 -0.97 6.77
CA ASP A 76 17.97 0.06 5.75
C ASP A 76 18.72 -0.48 4.52
N GLY A 77 19.57 -1.50 4.71
CA GLY A 77 20.30 -2.16 3.63
C GLY A 77 19.45 -3.04 2.70
N SER A 78 18.14 -3.14 2.95
CA SER A 78 17.16 -3.84 2.11
C SER A 78 16.45 -2.93 1.11
N LEU A 79 16.84 -1.65 1.08
CA LEU A 79 16.20 -0.62 0.28
C LEU A 79 17.22 0.03 -0.65
N LEU A 80 16.83 0.19 -1.91
CA LEU A 80 17.60 0.86 -2.94
C LEU A 80 16.87 2.12 -3.38
N PRO A 81 17.57 3.20 -3.75
CA PRO A 81 16.94 4.36 -4.38
C PRO A 81 16.09 3.93 -5.56
N ALA A 82 14.84 4.40 -5.63
CA ALA A 82 13.94 4.04 -6.71
C ALA A 82 14.52 4.45 -8.07
N SER A 83 14.47 3.54 -9.04
CA SER A 83 14.81 3.88 -10.42
C SER A 83 13.69 4.71 -11.05
N LYS A 84 13.98 5.99 -11.35
CA LYS A 84 13.06 6.98 -11.94
C LYS A 84 11.72 7.05 -11.17
N PRO A 85 11.75 7.57 -9.92
CA PRO A 85 10.54 7.64 -9.12
C PRO A 85 9.55 8.65 -9.72
N ASP A 86 8.26 8.30 -9.75
CA ASP A 86 7.19 9.24 -10.09
C ASP A 86 6.80 10.09 -8.88
N LEU A 87 6.84 9.52 -7.67
CA LEU A 87 6.61 10.18 -6.40
C LEU A 87 7.86 10.23 -5.51
N PRO A 88 8.04 11.27 -4.67
CA PRO A 88 9.17 11.36 -3.76
C PRO A 88 9.11 10.32 -2.62
N THR A 89 8.00 9.58 -2.50
CA THR A 89 7.79 8.51 -1.51
C THR A 89 8.36 7.16 -1.97
N GLU A 90 8.63 7.00 -3.27
CA GLU A 90 9.02 5.72 -3.87
C GLU A 90 10.45 5.30 -3.49
N ILE A 91 10.57 4.02 -3.14
CA ILE A 91 11.84 3.34 -2.88
C ILE A 91 11.75 1.88 -3.34
N ASP A 92 12.86 1.30 -3.81
CA ASP A 92 12.89 -0.08 -4.30
C ASP A 92 13.25 -1.04 -3.17
N LEU A 93 12.37 -1.99 -2.85
CA LEU A 93 12.64 -3.11 -1.96
C LEU A 93 13.33 -4.22 -2.77
N ASP A 94 14.55 -4.61 -2.37
CA ASP A 94 15.37 -5.58 -3.12
C ASP A 94 15.36 -7.00 -2.52
N VAL A 95 14.81 -7.16 -1.33
CA VAL A 95 14.68 -8.45 -0.62
C VAL A 95 13.23 -8.88 -0.46
N GLN A 96 13.05 -10.17 -0.17
CA GLN A 96 11.76 -10.69 0.29
C GLN A 96 11.45 -10.20 1.70
N VAL A 97 10.21 -9.83 1.97
CA VAL A 97 9.73 -9.49 3.32
C VAL A 97 8.92 -10.67 3.86
N LEU A 98 9.39 -11.22 4.97
CA LEU A 98 8.69 -12.28 5.70
C LEU A 98 7.53 -11.67 6.48
N TRP A 99 6.42 -12.39 6.60
CA TRP A 99 5.22 -11.91 7.31
C TRP A 99 5.46 -11.52 8.77
N LYS A 100 6.47 -12.10 9.44
CA LYS A 100 6.88 -11.71 10.79
C LYS A 100 7.44 -10.28 10.90
N ASN A 101 7.78 -9.66 9.76
CA ASN A 101 8.26 -8.29 9.67
C ASN A 101 7.15 -7.31 9.27
N VAL A 102 5.94 -7.81 8.97
CA VAL A 102 4.76 -7.00 8.69
C VAL A 102 4.07 -6.72 10.02
N GLU A 103 3.71 -5.46 10.27
CA GLU A 103 3.06 -5.00 11.49
C GLU A 103 1.54 -4.94 11.32
N SER A 104 1.08 -4.40 10.19
CA SER A 104 -0.34 -4.18 9.95
C SER A 104 -0.70 -4.17 8.47
N PHE A 105 -2.02 -4.17 8.21
CA PHE A 105 -2.62 -3.89 6.92
C PHE A 105 -3.53 -2.67 7.03
N HIS A 106 -3.58 -1.89 5.96
CA HIS A 106 -4.54 -0.80 5.75
C HIS A 106 -5.37 -1.14 4.53
N ILE A 107 -6.68 -1.27 4.72
CA ILE A 107 -7.60 -1.75 3.68
C ILE A 107 -8.78 -0.78 3.57
N ASP A 108 -9.20 -0.48 2.34
CA ASP A 108 -10.41 0.32 2.11
C ASP A 108 -11.61 -0.20 2.94
N ALA A 109 -12.31 0.73 3.58
CA ALA A 109 -13.58 0.47 4.22
C ALA A 109 -14.59 -0.13 3.20
N PRO A 110 -15.48 -1.04 3.64
CA PRO A 110 -16.49 -1.61 2.75
C PRO A 110 -17.46 -0.54 2.24
N GLY A 111 -17.99 -0.73 1.03
CA GLY A 111 -18.97 0.17 0.40
C GLY A 111 -18.39 1.09 -0.68
N SER A 112 -17.08 1.08 -0.89
CA SER A 112 -16.39 1.87 -1.93
C SER A 112 -15.99 1.03 -3.15
N GLU A 113 -16.41 -0.22 -3.25
CA GLU A 113 -15.99 -1.15 -4.32
C GLU A 113 -16.33 -0.66 -5.72
N GLU A 114 -17.50 -0.03 -5.90
CA GLU A 114 -17.90 0.56 -7.19
C GLU A 114 -17.01 1.74 -7.58
N LEU A 115 -16.61 2.55 -6.60
CA LEU A 115 -15.72 3.69 -6.83
C LEU A 115 -14.33 3.21 -7.28
N VAL A 116 -13.79 2.20 -6.59
CA VAL A 116 -12.52 1.56 -6.96
C VAL A 116 -12.60 0.93 -8.35
N GLN A 117 -13.73 0.27 -8.68
CA GLN A 117 -13.95 -0.30 -10.02
C GLN A 117 -13.92 0.77 -11.11
N ARG A 118 -14.63 1.90 -10.93
CA ARG A 118 -14.62 3.02 -11.88
C ARG A 118 -13.22 3.61 -12.06
N ALA A 119 -12.48 3.79 -10.97
CA ALA A 119 -11.11 4.29 -11.01
C ALA A 119 -10.19 3.35 -11.81
N ILE A 120 -10.33 2.03 -11.64
CA ILE A 120 -9.62 1.01 -12.43
C ILE A 120 -9.98 1.10 -13.93
N GLU A 121 -11.23 1.43 -14.25
CA GLU A 121 -11.72 1.62 -15.63
C GLU A 121 -11.27 2.95 -16.28
N GLY A 122 -10.51 3.77 -15.55
CA GLY A 122 -9.92 5.02 -16.05
C GLY A 122 -10.74 6.27 -15.78
N ASP A 123 -11.74 6.20 -14.89
CA ASP A 123 -12.46 7.38 -14.42
C ASP A 123 -11.57 8.19 -13.46
N GLU A 124 -11.08 9.34 -13.94
CA GLU A 124 -10.16 10.21 -13.20
C GLU A 124 -10.81 10.81 -11.95
N ASP A 125 -12.09 11.18 -12.00
CA ASP A 125 -12.82 11.71 -10.84
C ASP A 125 -12.99 10.62 -9.78
N ALA A 126 -13.26 9.39 -10.20
CA ALA A 126 -13.31 8.24 -9.30
C ALA A 126 -11.95 7.96 -8.66
N PHE A 127 -10.85 8.04 -9.44
CA PHE A 127 -9.50 7.88 -8.93
C PHE A 127 -9.19 8.89 -7.84
N LEU A 128 -9.45 10.18 -8.07
CA LEU A 128 -9.24 11.23 -7.07
C LEU A 128 -10.08 10.99 -5.80
N ALA A 129 -11.34 10.61 -5.95
CA ALA A 129 -12.23 10.32 -4.84
C ALA A 129 -11.81 9.08 -4.02
N THR A 130 -10.96 8.19 -4.56
CA THR A 130 -10.43 7.08 -3.75
C THR A 130 -9.52 7.54 -2.61
N GLY A 131 -8.94 8.74 -2.72
CA GLY A 131 -8.15 9.35 -1.64
C GLY A 131 -8.96 9.63 -0.37
N ASP A 132 -10.29 9.72 -0.48
CA ASP A 132 -11.20 9.96 0.65
C ASP A 132 -11.76 8.66 1.27
N ILE A 133 -11.45 7.49 0.69
CA ILE A 133 -11.86 6.21 1.27
C ILE A 133 -11.08 5.97 2.56
N GLU A 134 -11.79 5.72 3.66
CA GLU A 134 -11.18 5.36 4.93
C GLU A 134 -10.39 4.05 4.79
N LEU A 135 -9.13 4.07 5.21
CA LEU A 135 -8.27 2.88 5.26
C LEU A 135 -8.30 2.30 6.68
N LEU A 136 -9.05 1.21 6.86
CA LEU A 136 -9.18 0.49 8.11
C LEU A 136 -7.87 -0.24 8.45
N TRP A 137 -7.45 -0.12 9.71
CA TRP A 137 -6.27 -0.80 10.24
C TRP A 137 -6.61 -2.22 10.69
N PHE A 138 -5.77 -3.19 10.31
CA PHE A 138 -5.85 -4.58 10.73
C PHE A 138 -4.49 -5.08 11.21
N ASP A 139 -4.48 -5.89 12.25
CA ASP A 139 -3.25 -6.47 12.79
C ASP A 139 -2.72 -7.60 11.89
N ILE A 140 -1.40 -7.83 11.88
CA ILE A 140 -0.79 -8.95 11.14
C ILE A 140 -1.40 -10.33 11.49
N SER A 141 -1.88 -10.52 12.72
CA SER A 141 -2.56 -11.75 13.15
C SER A 141 -3.85 -12.03 12.37
N GLU A 142 -4.45 -11.01 11.75
CA GLU A 142 -5.68 -11.12 10.97
C GLU A 142 -5.43 -11.55 9.52
N ARG A 143 -4.18 -11.60 9.05
CA ARG A 143 -3.81 -11.97 7.68
C ARG A 143 -4.55 -13.19 7.14
N ASN A 144 -4.64 -14.25 7.94
CA ASN A 144 -5.30 -15.49 7.53
C ASN A 144 -6.82 -15.30 7.35
N ARG A 145 -7.47 -14.46 8.16
CA ARG A 145 -8.89 -14.12 8.03
C ARG A 145 -9.13 -13.27 6.78
N LEU A 146 -8.28 -12.25 6.58
CA LEU A 146 -8.34 -11.32 5.45
C LEU A 146 -8.20 -12.04 4.11
N SER A 147 -7.26 -12.99 4.01
CA SER A 147 -7.03 -13.77 2.79
C SER A 147 -8.22 -14.66 2.38
N HIS A 148 -9.08 -15.05 3.33
CA HIS A 148 -10.24 -15.91 3.09
C HIS A 148 -11.57 -15.16 3.05
N GLY A 149 -11.57 -13.82 3.11
CA GLY A 149 -12.79 -13.02 2.94
C GLY A 149 -13.47 -12.59 4.21
N GLY A 150 -12.88 -12.85 5.38
CA GLY A 150 -13.33 -12.23 6.61
C GLY A 150 -12.90 -10.78 6.64
N LEU A 151 -13.80 -9.88 6.25
CA LEU A 151 -13.65 -8.43 6.39
C LEU A 151 -14.79 -7.83 7.24
N ASP A 152 -15.61 -8.70 7.82
CA ASP A 152 -16.73 -8.40 8.72
C ASP A 152 -16.41 -8.78 10.18
#